data_AF-A0A4Q3VLV5-F1
#
_entry.id   AF-A0A4Q3VLV5-F1
#
_cell.length_a   1.000
_cell.length_b   1.000
_cell.length_c   1.000
_cell.angle_alpha   90.00
_cell.angle_beta   90.00
_cell.angle_gamma   90.00
#
_symmetry.space_group_name_H-M   'P 1'
#
loop_
_entity.id
_entity.type
_entity.pdbx_description
1 polymer ?
#
loop_
_entity_poly.entity_id
_entity_poly.type
_entity_poly.pdbx_seq_one_letter_code
_entity_poly.pdbx_strand_id
1 'polypeptide(L)'
;RAVVCTSSLDLGVDFSPVDRVIQVGSPKGVARLLQRAGRSGHQPGAPSRVTCVPTNALELTDIASARRAAEEGRIEAREPLPKPLDVLAQHLVTVATGPGFRAEPMLAEVRSTLSYRDLTDEEWAWTLEFVIQGGSSLRAYPEYRRISLDDEGVFRVADSHIAKRHRMTIGTITSDSAISVRYQGGGVIGSVEESFLSRLKPGDKFLFGGRVLEFIRVKDMTAHVKRSSGATGAIPRWGGSRMPLSGELSRAIREELDMAKYGELESPEMRAVAPILETQAKWSILPGIDEFLIERVKDREGYHLFFYPFEGRLVHEGLAALFAYRITRQAKATLSLACNDYGFELLSPQPVDLDDALDRGLFGGEGLVDEIYASLNEVEMAKRQFREIARVAGLVFPGFPGMNKSAKQVQASSGLFFDVFSRYDPDNL
;
A
#
# COMPACT_ATOMS: atom_id res chain seq x y z
N ARG A 1 20.96 -27.03 -3.92
CA ARG A 1 20.41 -26.17 -5.00
C ARG A 1 19.42 -25.22 -4.34
N ALA A 2 19.30 -23.97 -4.78
CA ALA A 2 18.42 -22.99 -4.13
C ALA A 2 17.71 -22.13 -5.19
N VAL A 3 16.54 -21.60 -4.84
CA VAL A 3 15.81 -20.61 -5.63
C VAL A 3 15.60 -19.37 -4.76
N VAL A 4 15.80 -18.19 -5.33
CA VAL A 4 15.51 -16.90 -4.69
C VAL A 4 14.26 -16.35 -5.36
N CYS A 5 13.26 -16.02 -4.55
CA CYS A 5 11.96 -15.56 -5.02
C CYS A 5 11.41 -14.47 -4.09
N THR A 6 10.45 -13.71 -4.60
CA THR A 6 9.60 -12.82 -3.79
C THR A 6 8.35 -13.59 -3.36
N SER A 7 7.22 -12.92 -3.10
CA SER A 7 5.94 -13.56 -2.79
C SER A 7 5.35 -14.40 -3.93
N SER A 8 6.00 -14.43 -5.10
CA SER A 8 5.54 -15.22 -6.26
C SER A 8 5.48 -16.73 -5.99
N LEU A 9 6.23 -17.24 -5.00
CA LEU A 9 6.20 -18.65 -4.59
C LEU A 9 5.53 -18.88 -3.22
N ASP A 10 4.86 -17.87 -2.65
CA ASP A 10 4.19 -18.02 -1.35
C ASP A 10 2.99 -18.99 -1.45
N LEU A 11 2.34 -19.09 -2.62
CA LEU A 11 1.10 -19.83 -2.82
C LEU A 11 1.16 -20.87 -3.95
N GLY A 12 0.63 -22.07 -3.67
CA GLY A 12 0.05 -22.98 -4.67
C GLY A 12 0.99 -23.80 -5.54
N VAL A 13 2.31 -23.62 -5.47
CA VAL A 13 3.26 -24.46 -6.22
C VAL A 13 3.85 -25.53 -5.31
N ASP A 14 3.64 -26.80 -5.67
CA ASP A 14 4.31 -27.94 -5.05
C ASP A 14 5.68 -28.13 -5.69
N PHE A 15 6.73 -27.89 -4.91
CA PHE A 15 8.10 -28.20 -5.27
C PHE A 15 8.57 -29.37 -4.42
N SER A 16 8.42 -30.58 -4.96
CA SER A 16 8.58 -31.81 -4.19
C SER A 16 10.00 -32.13 -3.65
N PRO A 17 11.07 -31.32 -3.86
CA PRO A 17 12.29 -31.46 -3.06
C PRO A 17 12.71 -30.16 -2.33
N VAL A 18 11.78 -29.37 -1.77
CA VAL A 18 12.17 -28.24 -0.91
C VAL A 18 12.27 -28.71 0.54
N ASP A 19 13.50 -28.91 1.00
CA ASP A 19 13.77 -29.36 2.38
C ASP A 19 13.77 -28.21 3.39
N ARG A 20 13.95 -26.97 2.94
CA ARG A 20 14.07 -25.80 3.81
C ARG A 20 13.73 -24.51 3.10
N VAL A 21 13.08 -23.61 3.83
CA VAL A 21 12.81 -22.23 3.42
C VAL A 21 13.72 -21.29 4.22
N ILE A 22 14.30 -20.30 3.55
CA ILE A 22 15.09 -19.26 4.20
C ILE A 22 14.33 -17.94 4.06
N GLN A 23 13.86 -17.42 5.18
CA GLN A 23 13.16 -16.13 5.27
C GLN A 23 14.18 -15.04 5.56
N VAL A 24 14.50 -14.20 4.57
CA VAL A 24 15.41 -13.06 4.76
C VAL A 24 14.62 -11.82 5.18
N GLY A 25 15.02 -11.20 6.28
CA GLY A 25 14.35 -10.07 6.90
C GLY A 25 13.05 -10.45 7.60
N SER A 26 12.41 -9.44 8.19
CA SER A 26 11.13 -9.63 8.88
C SER A 26 10.07 -10.25 7.97
N PRO A 27 9.26 -11.22 8.46
CA PRO A 27 8.19 -11.82 7.67
C PRO A 27 7.04 -10.85 7.36
N LYS A 28 6.95 -9.74 8.11
CA LYS A 28 5.88 -8.73 8.08
C LYS A 28 4.46 -9.28 8.32
N GLY A 29 4.34 -10.56 8.67
CA GLY A 29 3.08 -11.20 9.05
C GLY A 29 3.24 -12.70 9.31
N VAL A 30 2.44 -13.23 10.22
CA VAL A 30 2.51 -14.59 10.76
C VAL A 30 1.98 -15.59 9.73
N ALA A 31 0.81 -15.35 9.14
CA ALA A 31 0.23 -16.23 8.11
C ALA A 31 1.17 -16.36 6.92
N ARG A 32 1.88 -15.28 6.55
CA ARG A 32 2.85 -15.31 5.46
C ARG A 32 4.06 -16.18 5.81
N LEU A 33 4.59 -16.04 7.02
CA LEU A 33 5.68 -16.90 7.50
C LEU A 33 5.27 -18.38 7.43
N LEU A 34 4.06 -18.71 7.90
CA LEU A 34 3.52 -20.06 7.86
C LEU A 34 3.30 -20.58 6.44
N GLN A 35 2.75 -19.77 5.53
CA GLN A 35 2.59 -20.15 4.12
C GLN A 35 3.93 -20.44 3.44
N ARG A 36 4.95 -19.63 3.75
CA ARG A 36 6.33 -19.83 3.27
C ARG A 36 6.93 -21.09 3.87
N ALA A 37 6.83 -21.26 5.18
CA ALA A 37 7.32 -22.45 5.88
C ALA A 37 6.71 -23.72 5.30
N GLY A 38 5.41 -23.70 4.97
CA GLY A 38 4.68 -24.80 4.34
C GLY A 38 5.18 -25.23 2.95
N ARG A 39 6.09 -24.47 2.33
CA ARG A 39 6.80 -24.89 1.11
C ARG A 39 7.91 -25.90 1.42
N SER A 40 8.41 -25.92 2.64
CA SER A 40 9.37 -26.93 3.11
C SER A 40 8.64 -28.17 3.57
N GLY A 41 9.07 -29.34 3.08
CA GLY A 41 8.50 -30.62 3.46
C GLY A 41 7.00 -30.70 3.16
N HIS A 42 6.59 -30.27 1.96
CA HIS A 42 5.18 -30.17 1.55
C HIS A 42 4.53 -31.54 1.33
N GLN A 43 4.44 -32.35 2.39
CA GLN A 43 3.88 -33.70 2.41
C GLN A 43 3.13 -33.92 3.73
N PRO A 44 2.03 -34.71 3.74
CA PRO A 44 1.32 -35.04 4.97
C PRO A 44 2.25 -35.63 6.04
N GLY A 45 2.20 -35.08 7.25
CA GLY A 45 3.01 -35.54 8.40
C GLY A 45 4.49 -35.13 8.36
N ALA A 46 4.98 -34.52 7.29
CA ALA A 46 6.34 -34.01 7.23
C ALA A 46 6.45 -32.65 7.95
N PRO A 47 7.53 -32.40 8.70
CA PRO A 47 7.73 -31.12 9.38
C PRO A 47 8.19 -30.05 8.40
N SER A 48 7.50 -28.91 8.40
CA SER A 48 7.94 -27.71 7.69
C SER A 48 9.10 -27.02 8.41
N ARG A 49 10.14 -26.64 7.66
CA ARG A 49 11.33 -25.99 8.21
C ARG A 49 11.56 -24.63 7.54
N VAL A 50 11.50 -23.58 8.36
CA VAL A 50 11.91 -22.22 7.98
C VAL A 50 13.09 -21.76 8.85
N THR A 51 14.07 -21.12 8.22
CA THR A 51 15.17 -20.44 8.90
C THR A 51 15.05 -18.95 8.62
N CYS A 52 14.83 -18.16 9.66
CA CYS A 52 14.77 -16.70 9.55
C CYS A 52 16.17 -16.10 9.67
N VAL A 53 16.50 -15.19 8.77
CA VAL A 53 17.79 -14.48 8.70
C VAL A 53 17.49 -12.98 8.79
N PRO A 54 17.63 -12.35 9.97
CA PRO A 54 17.37 -10.92 10.12
C PRO A 54 18.39 -10.11 9.32
N THR A 55 17.94 -8.96 8.80
CA THR A 55 18.77 -7.98 8.09
C THR A 55 19.23 -6.84 8.97
N ASN A 56 18.60 -6.66 10.13
CA ASN A 56 19.02 -5.78 11.21
C ASN A 56 18.63 -6.40 12.56
N ALA A 57 19.22 -5.90 13.65
CA ALA A 57 19.07 -6.54 14.96
C ALA A 57 17.65 -6.45 15.55
N LEU A 58 16.89 -5.39 15.26
CA LEU A 58 15.50 -5.27 15.74
C LEU A 58 14.58 -6.32 15.12
N GLU A 59 14.87 -6.82 13.92
CA GLU A 59 14.09 -7.90 13.30
C GLU A 59 14.20 -9.24 14.05
N LEU A 60 15.14 -9.39 14.98
CA LEU A 60 15.12 -10.53 15.91
C LEU A 60 13.84 -10.55 16.74
N THR A 61 13.38 -9.38 17.20
CA THR A 61 12.11 -9.21 17.91
C THR A 61 10.94 -9.62 17.01
N ASP A 62 10.90 -9.18 15.75
CA ASP A 62 9.88 -9.59 14.77
C ASP A 62 9.84 -11.11 14.59
N ILE A 63 11.01 -11.76 14.51
CA ILE A 63 11.12 -13.21 14.33
C ILE A 63 10.66 -13.96 15.57
N ALA A 64 11.05 -13.50 16.77
CA ALA A 64 10.57 -14.06 18.05
C ALA A 64 9.05 -13.97 18.15
N SER A 65 8.52 -12.79 17.86
CA SER A 65 7.08 -12.48 17.87
C SER A 65 6.32 -13.36 16.88
N ALA A 66 6.82 -13.48 15.65
CA ALA A 66 6.19 -14.31 14.63
C ALA A 66 6.22 -15.80 14.99
N ARG A 67 7.28 -16.28 15.67
CA ARG A 67 7.35 -17.65 16.17
C ARG A 67 6.29 -17.90 17.23
N ARG A 68 6.23 -17.06 18.26
CA ARG A 68 5.27 -17.17 19.36
C ARG A 68 3.83 -17.15 18.84
N ALA A 69 3.50 -16.15 18.01
CA ALA A 69 2.17 -16.04 17.42
C ALA A 69 1.81 -17.26 16.56
N ALA A 70 2.77 -17.79 15.78
CA ALA A 70 2.56 -19.01 14.99
C ALA A 70 2.32 -20.25 15.87
N GLU A 71 3.05 -20.41 16.98
CA GLU A 71 2.87 -21.52 17.93
C GLU A 71 1.52 -21.45 18.66
N GLU A 72 1.02 -20.25 18.93
CA GLU A 72 -0.29 -19.99 19.52
C GLU A 72 -1.45 -20.03 18.51
N GLY A 73 -1.15 -20.19 17.22
CA GLY A 73 -2.16 -20.18 16.14
C GLY A 73 -2.76 -18.80 15.85
N ARG A 74 -2.13 -17.72 16.31
CA ARG A 74 -2.53 -16.32 16.02
C ARG A 74 -2.04 -15.91 14.64
N ILE A 75 -2.97 -15.83 13.69
CA ILE A 75 -2.72 -15.44 12.30
C ILE A 75 -3.65 -14.31 11.88
N GLU A 76 -3.25 -13.54 10.88
CA GLU A 76 -4.03 -12.39 10.42
C GLU A 76 -5.40 -12.80 9.88
N ALA A 77 -6.45 -12.10 10.35
CA ALA A 77 -7.77 -12.20 9.77
C ALA A 77 -7.78 -11.68 8.32
N ARG A 78 -8.68 -12.24 7.52
CA ARG A 78 -8.95 -11.78 6.14
C ARG A 78 -10.37 -11.27 6.07
N GLU A 79 -10.51 -9.95 6.15
CA GLU A 79 -11.80 -9.29 6.01
C GLU A 79 -12.06 -8.99 4.53
N PRO A 80 -13.18 -9.48 3.97
CA PRO A 80 -13.61 -9.08 2.64
C PRO A 80 -13.99 -7.60 2.61
N LEU A 81 -13.66 -6.92 1.52
CA LEU A 81 -14.18 -5.57 1.30
C LEU A 81 -15.70 -5.63 1.02
N PRO A 82 -16.52 -4.83 1.73
CA PRO A 82 -17.94 -4.74 1.44
C PRO A 82 -18.15 -3.86 0.20
N LYS A 83 -18.98 -4.35 -0.73
CA LYS A 83 -19.52 -3.63 -1.88
C LYS A 83 -18.48 -2.85 -2.73
N PRO A 84 -17.38 -3.46 -3.22
CA PRO A 84 -16.49 -2.79 -4.15
C PRO A 84 -17.20 -2.60 -5.51
N LEU A 85 -17.83 -1.43 -5.71
CA LEU A 85 -18.69 -1.16 -6.87
C LEU A 85 -17.90 -1.02 -8.18
N ASP A 86 -16.64 -0.62 -8.12
CA ASP A 86 -15.71 -0.63 -9.25
C ASP A 86 -15.49 -2.05 -9.80
N VAL A 87 -15.30 -3.02 -8.91
CA VAL A 87 -15.20 -4.44 -9.26
C VAL A 87 -16.54 -4.97 -9.78
N LEU A 88 -17.66 -4.54 -9.21
CA LEU A 88 -18.99 -4.92 -9.70
C LEU A 88 -19.24 -4.38 -11.11
N ALA A 89 -18.96 -3.11 -11.36
CA ALA A 89 -19.06 -2.50 -12.68
C ALA A 89 -18.22 -3.25 -13.72
N GLN A 90 -16.98 -3.60 -13.37
CA GLN A 90 -16.12 -4.42 -14.22
C GLN A 90 -16.70 -5.82 -14.46
N HIS A 91 -17.26 -6.45 -13.43
CA HIS A 91 -17.86 -7.78 -13.52
C HIS A 91 -19.08 -7.78 -14.46
N LEU A 92 -19.97 -6.79 -14.34
CA LEU A 92 -21.14 -6.67 -15.21
C LEU A 92 -20.74 -6.50 -16.68
N VAL A 93 -19.77 -5.64 -16.98
CA VAL A 93 -19.24 -5.50 -18.34
C VAL A 93 -18.63 -6.83 -18.82
N THR A 94 -17.95 -7.57 -17.94
CA THR A 94 -17.39 -8.89 -18.28
C THR A 94 -18.47 -9.88 -18.69
N VAL A 95 -19.53 -10.04 -17.90
CA VAL A 95 -20.63 -10.95 -18.24
C VAL A 95 -21.34 -10.51 -19.53
N ALA A 96 -21.50 -9.21 -19.73
CA ALA A 96 -22.07 -8.62 -20.95
C ALA A 96 -21.22 -8.85 -22.21
N THR A 97 -19.90 -9.09 -22.09
CA THR A 97 -19.06 -9.49 -23.24
C THR A 97 -19.28 -10.94 -23.68
N GLY A 98 -19.87 -11.77 -22.82
CA GLY A 98 -20.21 -13.17 -23.10
C GLY A 98 -21.67 -13.34 -23.51
N PRO A 99 -22.45 -14.22 -22.84
CA PRO A 99 -23.85 -14.46 -23.19
C PRO A 99 -24.79 -13.31 -22.81
N GLY A 100 -24.32 -12.30 -22.06
CA GLY A 100 -25.16 -11.23 -21.53
C GLY A 100 -25.84 -11.63 -20.22
N PHE A 101 -26.58 -10.70 -19.62
CA PHE A 101 -27.33 -10.94 -18.39
C PHE A 101 -28.64 -10.15 -18.32
N ARG A 102 -29.59 -10.64 -17.51
CA ARG A 102 -30.80 -9.90 -17.12
C ARG A 102 -30.60 -9.31 -15.73
N ALA A 103 -31.18 -8.13 -15.45
CA ALA A 103 -30.92 -7.38 -14.22
C ALA A 103 -31.24 -8.17 -12.95
N GLU A 104 -32.47 -8.70 -12.82
CA GLU A 104 -32.92 -9.33 -11.57
C GLU A 104 -32.18 -10.65 -11.27
N PRO A 105 -31.98 -11.57 -12.23
CA PRO A 105 -31.19 -12.78 -11.97
C PRO A 105 -29.73 -12.45 -11.60
N MET A 106 -29.12 -11.46 -12.26
CA MET A 106 -27.74 -11.04 -11.96
C MET A 106 -27.63 -10.43 -10.55
N LEU A 107 -28.59 -9.59 -10.16
CA LEU A 107 -28.62 -9.03 -8.80
C LEU A 107 -28.71 -10.13 -7.73
N ALA A 108 -29.56 -11.14 -7.95
CA ALA A 108 -29.68 -12.28 -7.04
C ALA A 108 -28.37 -13.10 -6.95
N GLU A 109 -27.70 -13.33 -8.08
CA GLU A 109 -26.39 -13.99 -8.11
C GLU A 109 -25.33 -13.16 -7.37
N VAL A 110 -25.25 -11.85 -7.64
CA VAL A 110 -24.30 -10.93 -6.98
C VAL A 110 -24.51 -10.91 -5.47
N ARG A 111 -25.76 -10.77 -5.00
CA ARG A 111 -26.11 -10.77 -3.56
C ARG A 111 -25.86 -12.11 -2.87
N SER A 112 -25.68 -13.21 -3.61
CA SER A 112 -25.28 -14.49 -3.02
C SER A 112 -23.82 -14.51 -2.52
N THR A 113 -23.01 -13.54 -2.95
CA THR A 113 -21.59 -13.44 -2.56
C THR A 113 -21.41 -12.63 -1.27
N LEU A 114 -20.34 -12.93 -0.53
CA LEU A 114 -20.06 -12.31 0.77
C LEU A 114 -19.90 -10.78 0.71
N SER A 115 -19.19 -10.28 -0.31
CA SER A 115 -18.92 -8.84 -0.47
C SER A 115 -20.15 -8.02 -0.85
N TYR A 116 -21.16 -8.62 -1.50
CA TYR A 116 -22.32 -7.89 -2.02
C TYR A 116 -23.65 -8.32 -1.38
N ARG A 117 -23.62 -9.12 -0.30
CA ARG A 117 -24.83 -9.57 0.41
C ARG A 117 -25.73 -8.43 0.88
N ASP A 118 -25.11 -7.29 1.24
CA ASP A 118 -25.75 -6.09 1.77
C ASP A 118 -25.85 -4.98 0.69
N LEU A 119 -25.66 -5.31 -0.59
CA LEU A 119 -25.79 -4.38 -1.72
C LEU A 119 -27.24 -3.90 -1.82
N THR A 120 -27.47 -2.60 -1.75
CA THR A 120 -28.81 -1.99 -1.85
C THR A 120 -29.31 -1.94 -3.29
N ASP A 121 -30.63 -1.78 -3.46
CA ASP A 121 -31.21 -1.61 -4.81
C ASP A 121 -30.76 -0.29 -5.46
N GLU A 122 -30.50 0.75 -4.66
CA GLU A 122 -29.97 2.04 -5.13
C GLU A 122 -28.54 1.92 -5.66
N GLU A 123 -27.64 1.26 -4.91
CA GLU A 123 -26.26 1.00 -5.35
C GLU A 123 -26.22 0.11 -6.60
N TRP A 124 -27.13 -0.86 -6.69
CA TRP A 124 -27.29 -1.70 -7.89
C TRP A 124 -27.74 -0.88 -9.10
N ALA A 125 -28.79 -0.07 -8.94
CA ALA A 125 -29.30 0.79 -10.01
C ALA A 125 -28.24 1.79 -10.47
N TRP A 126 -27.52 2.40 -9.53
CA TRP A 126 -26.39 3.28 -9.83
C TRP A 126 -25.30 2.55 -10.63
N THR A 127 -24.93 1.34 -10.21
CA THR A 127 -23.88 0.58 -10.90
C THR A 127 -24.28 0.20 -12.32
N LEU A 128 -25.54 -0.21 -12.54
CA LEU A 128 -26.09 -0.46 -13.88
C LEU A 128 -26.05 0.79 -14.75
N GLU A 129 -26.54 1.92 -14.23
CA GLU A 129 -26.53 3.19 -14.94
C GLU A 129 -25.11 3.63 -15.32
N PHE A 130 -24.17 3.43 -14.40
CA PHE A 130 -22.77 3.72 -14.59
C PHE A 130 -22.14 2.90 -15.72
N VAL A 131 -22.49 1.62 -15.88
CA VAL A 131 -21.99 0.81 -17.02
C VAL A 131 -22.76 1.04 -18.32
N ILE A 132 -24.01 1.49 -18.26
CA ILE A 132 -24.85 1.78 -19.44
C ILE A 132 -24.48 3.13 -20.06
N GLN A 133 -24.18 4.15 -19.27
CA GLN A 133 -23.90 5.49 -19.80
C GLN A 133 -22.88 6.33 -19.01
N GLY A 134 -22.12 5.74 -18.10
CA GLY A 134 -21.10 6.44 -17.32
C GLY A 134 -21.67 7.35 -16.22
N GLY A 135 -22.92 7.09 -15.81
CA GLY A 135 -23.62 7.87 -14.79
C GLY A 135 -24.18 9.20 -15.33
N SER A 136 -24.56 10.09 -14.40
CA SER A 136 -25.17 11.39 -14.73
C SER A 136 -24.20 12.30 -15.51
N SER A 137 -22.92 12.31 -15.11
CA SER A 137 -21.89 13.22 -15.62
C SER A 137 -21.30 12.84 -16.99
N LEU A 138 -21.28 11.54 -17.35
CA LEU A 138 -20.61 11.07 -18.57
C LEU A 138 -21.56 10.68 -19.70
N ARG A 139 -22.87 10.90 -19.53
CA ARG A 139 -23.92 10.54 -20.49
C ARG A 139 -23.69 11.06 -21.92
N ALA A 140 -23.05 12.23 -22.05
CA ALA A 140 -22.76 12.86 -23.34
C ALA A 140 -21.65 12.16 -24.13
N TYR A 141 -20.92 11.22 -23.53
CA TYR A 141 -19.73 10.61 -24.10
C TYR A 141 -19.99 9.14 -24.47
N PRO A 142 -20.16 8.81 -25.77
CA PRO A 142 -20.53 7.48 -26.24
C PRO A 142 -19.60 6.35 -25.77
N GLU A 143 -18.33 6.64 -25.53
CA GLU A 143 -17.31 5.68 -25.11
C GLU A 143 -17.49 5.11 -23.70
N TYR A 144 -18.31 5.74 -22.85
CA TYR A 144 -18.68 5.21 -21.52
C TYR A 144 -20.00 4.43 -21.53
N ARG A 145 -20.65 4.30 -22.70
CA ARG A 145 -21.76 3.36 -22.89
C ARG A 145 -21.22 1.97 -23.15
N ARG A 146 -20.89 1.24 -22.08
CA ARG A 146 -20.17 -0.03 -22.20
C ARG A 146 -21.09 -1.20 -22.46
N ILE A 147 -22.31 -1.16 -21.93
CA ILE A 147 -23.34 -2.16 -22.16
C ILE A 147 -24.63 -1.49 -22.64
N SER A 148 -25.45 -2.24 -23.36
CA SER A 148 -26.77 -1.83 -23.82
C SER A 148 -27.76 -2.98 -23.62
N LEU A 149 -29.02 -2.64 -23.34
CA LEU A 149 -30.12 -3.59 -23.32
C LEU A 149 -30.53 -3.94 -24.75
N ASP A 150 -30.59 -5.23 -25.08
CA ASP A 150 -31.13 -5.70 -26.35
C ASP A 150 -32.67 -5.85 -26.29
N ASP A 151 -33.27 -6.16 -27.45
CA ASP A 151 -34.72 -6.31 -27.59
C ASP A 151 -35.29 -7.48 -26.75
N GLU A 152 -34.45 -8.41 -26.29
CA GLU A 152 -34.82 -9.55 -25.45
C GLU A 152 -34.69 -9.26 -23.94
N GLY A 153 -34.38 -8.01 -23.59
CA GLY A 153 -34.16 -7.55 -22.23
C GLY A 153 -32.84 -8.04 -21.63
N VAL A 154 -31.84 -8.34 -22.46
CA VAL A 154 -30.52 -8.82 -22.03
C VAL A 154 -29.47 -7.72 -22.24
N PHE A 155 -28.69 -7.45 -21.19
CA PHE A 155 -27.56 -6.54 -21.27
C PHE A 155 -26.39 -7.20 -21.99
N ARG A 156 -25.89 -6.54 -23.04
CA ARG A 156 -24.74 -6.98 -23.85
C ARG A 156 -23.80 -5.84 -24.18
N VAL A 157 -22.54 -6.16 -24.47
CA VAL A 157 -21.62 -5.21 -25.11
C VAL A 157 -21.88 -5.23 -26.63
N ALA A 158 -22.50 -4.18 -27.16
CA ALA A 158 -22.82 -4.07 -28.58
C ALA A 158 -21.58 -3.79 -29.47
N ASP A 159 -20.59 -3.06 -28.95
CA ASP A 159 -19.40 -2.65 -29.70
C ASP A 159 -18.20 -3.58 -29.44
N SER A 160 -17.76 -4.26 -30.50
CA SER A 160 -16.56 -5.12 -30.48
C SER A 160 -15.28 -4.40 -30.02
N HIS A 161 -15.17 -3.08 -30.26
CA HIS A 161 -14.05 -2.27 -29.79
C HIS A 161 -14.07 -2.11 -28.27
N ILE A 162 -15.26 -1.90 -27.68
CA ILE A 162 -15.45 -1.83 -26.22
C ILE A 162 -15.13 -3.20 -25.60
N ALA A 163 -15.62 -4.29 -26.18
CA ALA A 163 -15.34 -5.64 -25.70
C ALA A 163 -13.82 -5.94 -25.72
N LYS A 164 -13.12 -5.57 -26.81
CA LYS A 164 -11.67 -5.71 -26.92
C LYS A 164 -10.94 -4.87 -25.89
N ARG A 165 -11.37 -3.62 -25.68
CA ARG A 165 -10.80 -2.70 -24.68
C ARG A 165 -10.92 -3.29 -23.27
N HIS A 166 -12.12 -3.69 -22.89
CA HIS A 166 -12.43 -4.31 -21.60
C HIS A 166 -11.58 -5.55 -21.33
N ARG A 167 -11.49 -6.46 -22.32
CA ARG A 167 -10.67 -7.67 -22.22
C ARG A 167 -9.19 -7.38 -21.95
N MET A 168 -8.67 -6.26 -22.44
CA MET A 168 -7.26 -5.88 -22.23
C MET A 168 -7.00 -5.17 -20.91
N THR A 169 -8.04 -4.69 -20.24
CA THR A 169 -7.94 -3.99 -18.95
C THR A 169 -8.46 -4.78 -17.76
N ILE A 170 -9.17 -5.88 -18.01
CA ILE A 170 -9.79 -6.68 -16.95
C ILE A 170 -8.76 -7.13 -15.90
N GLY A 171 -9.08 -6.86 -14.64
CA GLY A 171 -8.25 -7.20 -13.49
C GLY A 171 -8.36 -6.16 -12.38
N THR A 172 -8.05 -6.57 -11.16
CA THR A 172 -8.10 -5.72 -9.96
C THR A 172 -6.71 -5.31 -9.47
N ILE A 173 -5.64 -5.93 -10.00
CA ILE A 173 -4.27 -5.60 -9.60
C ILE A 173 -3.82 -4.35 -10.37
N THR A 174 -3.74 -3.25 -9.64
CA THR A 174 -3.07 -2.02 -10.08
C THR A 174 -1.64 -2.01 -9.53
N SER A 175 -0.68 -1.60 -10.37
CA SER A 175 0.71 -1.44 -9.97
C SER A 175 1.28 -0.17 -10.58
N ASP A 176 2.17 0.51 -9.86
CA ASP A 176 2.98 1.56 -10.44
C ASP A 176 3.81 0.98 -11.58
N SER A 177 3.86 1.69 -12.70
CA SER A 177 4.66 1.24 -13.85
C SER A 177 6.14 1.30 -13.50
N ALA A 178 6.87 0.23 -13.78
CA ALA A 178 8.33 0.25 -13.73
C ALA A 178 8.88 1.06 -14.92
N ILE A 179 9.78 2.01 -14.63
CA ILE A 179 10.52 2.79 -15.63
C ILE A 179 11.98 2.32 -15.67
N SER A 180 12.50 2.07 -16.87
CA SER A 180 13.91 1.68 -17.06
C SER A 180 14.83 2.85 -16.77
N VAL A 181 15.83 2.69 -15.91
CA VAL A 181 16.87 3.70 -15.66
C VAL A 181 18.06 3.43 -16.55
N ARG A 182 18.43 4.39 -17.40
CA ARG A 182 19.54 4.30 -18.36
C ARG A 182 20.44 5.52 -18.29
N TYR A 183 21.73 5.32 -18.51
CA TYR A 183 22.63 6.46 -18.72
C TYR A 183 22.24 7.24 -19.99
N GLN A 184 22.44 8.55 -19.98
CA GLN A 184 22.31 9.37 -21.18
C GLN A 184 23.32 8.88 -22.23
N GLY A 185 22.83 8.26 -23.31
CA GLY A 185 23.66 7.66 -24.37
C GLY A 185 24.33 6.32 -23.99
N GLY A 186 23.92 5.67 -22.89
CA GLY A 186 24.59 4.47 -22.38
C GLY A 186 23.65 3.33 -21.99
N GLY A 187 24.21 2.33 -21.31
CA GLY A 187 23.54 1.09 -20.93
C GLY A 187 22.45 1.22 -19.87
N VAL A 188 21.65 0.16 -19.74
CA VAL A 188 20.63 0.00 -18.71
C VAL A 188 21.26 -0.25 -17.35
N ILE A 189 20.78 0.46 -16.33
CA ILE A 189 21.22 0.31 -14.94
C ILE A 189 20.25 -0.60 -14.18
N GLY A 190 18.95 -0.42 -14.40
CA GLY A 190 17.89 -1.20 -13.75
C GLY A 190 16.51 -0.59 -14.01
N SER A 191 15.57 -0.80 -13.10
CA SER A 191 14.25 -0.15 -13.14
C SER A 191 13.86 0.40 -11.76
N VAL A 192 13.09 1.49 -11.76
CA VAL A 192 12.49 2.11 -10.57
C VAL A 192 11.00 2.31 -10.81
N GLU A 193 10.24 2.51 -9.74
CA GLU A 193 8.82 2.87 -9.86
C GLU A 193 8.65 4.29 -10.41
N GLU A 194 7.67 4.47 -11.30
CA GLU A 194 7.37 5.75 -11.91
C GLU A 194 7.05 6.84 -10.87
N SER A 195 6.33 6.49 -9.80
CA SER A 195 5.97 7.43 -8.74
C SER A 195 7.16 7.96 -7.94
N PHE A 196 8.31 7.28 -7.98
CA PHE A 196 9.56 7.81 -7.44
C PHE A 196 10.11 8.90 -8.36
N LEU A 197 10.20 8.60 -9.67
CA LEU A 197 10.73 9.53 -10.67
C LEU A 197 9.85 10.76 -10.86
N SER A 198 8.53 10.63 -10.71
CA SER A 198 7.59 11.75 -10.88
C SER A 198 7.78 12.85 -9.85
N ARG A 199 8.42 12.55 -8.71
CA ARG A 199 8.76 13.53 -7.66
C ARG A 199 10.08 14.24 -7.93
N LEU A 200 10.90 13.72 -8.84
CA LEU A 200 12.20 14.29 -9.17
C LEU A 200 12.07 15.37 -10.24
N LYS A 201 12.78 16.47 -10.04
CA LYS A 201 13.03 17.50 -11.04
C LYS A 201 14.35 17.24 -11.75
N PRO A 202 14.49 17.62 -13.03
CA PRO A 202 15.80 17.57 -13.71
C PRO A 202 16.89 18.25 -12.86
N GLY A 203 17.98 17.54 -12.58
CA GLY A 203 19.05 17.95 -11.67
C GLY A 203 19.00 17.31 -10.28
N ASP A 204 17.88 16.71 -9.88
CA ASP A 204 17.77 16.02 -8.60
C ASP A 204 18.67 14.77 -8.56
N LYS A 205 19.28 14.51 -7.40
CA LYS A 205 20.23 13.41 -7.20
C LYS A 205 19.63 12.31 -6.34
N PHE A 206 19.82 11.06 -6.75
CA PHE A 206 19.35 9.89 -6.02
C PHE A 206 20.34 8.73 -6.04
N LEU A 207 20.28 7.86 -5.03
CA LEU A 207 21.14 6.68 -4.92
C LEU A 207 20.46 5.46 -5.55
N PHE A 208 21.09 4.81 -6.54
CA PHE A 208 20.52 3.61 -7.17
C PHE A 208 21.62 2.63 -7.60
N GLY A 209 21.47 1.36 -7.23
CA GLY A 209 22.48 0.33 -7.51
C GLY A 209 23.87 0.67 -6.94
N GLY A 210 23.91 1.30 -5.76
CA GLY A 210 25.15 1.77 -5.11
C GLY A 210 25.82 2.98 -5.76
N ARG A 211 25.12 3.69 -6.67
CA ARG A 211 25.67 4.82 -7.44
C ARG A 211 24.79 6.05 -7.25
N VAL A 212 25.41 7.22 -7.10
CA VAL A 212 24.69 8.50 -7.12
C VAL A 212 24.43 8.91 -8.56
N LEU A 213 23.15 9.06 -8.89
CA LEU A 213 22.64 9.38 -10.22
C LEU A 213 21.93 10.72 -10.16
N GLU A 214 22.16 11.56 -11.16
CA GLU A 214 21.41 12.80 -11.37
C GLU A 214 20.35 12.56 -12.44
N PHE A 215 19.11 12.86 -12.10
CA PHE A 215 17.96 12.72 -12.97
C PHE A 215 17.98 13.81 -14.05
N ILE A 216 17.81 13.42 -15.32
CA ILE A 216 17.81 14.36 -16.45
C ILE A 216 16.40 14.53 -17.00
N ARG A 217 15.77 13.43 -17.40
CA ARG A 217 14.41 13.40 -17.94
C ARG A 217 13.88 11.97 -18.03
N VAL A 218 12.56 11.84 -18.14
CA VAL A 218 11.92 10.61 -18.65
C VAL A 218 11.58 10.80 -20.13
N LYS A 219 11.88 9.79 -20.95
CA LYS A 219 11.43 9.68 -22.34
C LYS A 219 11.17 8.20 -22.66
N ASP A 220 10.06 7.88 -23.32
CA ASP A 220 9.74 6.51 -23.78
C ASP A 220 9.89 5.43 -22.69
N MET A 221 9.26 5.63 -21.52
CA MET A 221 9.36 4.75 -20.34
C MET A 221 10.81 4.48 -19.87
N THR A 222 11.71 5.41 -20.19
CA THR A 222 13.11 5.38 -19.80
C THR A 222 13.49 6.67 -19.06
N ALA A 223 13.96 6.54 -17.83
CA ALA A 223 14.62 7.62 -17.09
C ALA A 223 16.08 7.72 -17.54
N HIS A 224 16.42 8.84 -18.17
CA HIS A 224 17.78 9.18 -18.50
C HIS A 224 18.47 9.84 -17.31
N VAL A 225 19.64 9.32 -16.97
CA VAL A 225 20.45 9.79 -15.85
C VAL A 225 21.91 9.97 -16.25
N LYS A 226 22.66 10.72 -15.46
CA LYS A 226 24.13 10.74 -15.50
C LYS A 226 24.71 10.42 -14.13
N ARG A 227 25.96 9.97 -14.08
CA ARG A 227 26.67 9.83 -12.80
C ARG A 227 26.89 11.22 -12.21
N SER A 228 26.76 11.33 -10.90
CA SER A 228 27.01 12.56 -10.16
C SER A 228 27.78 12.24 -8.87
N SER A 229 28.46 13.24 -8.33
CA SER A 229 29.10 13.20 -7.02
C SER A 229 28.42 14.24 -6.10
N GLY A 230 28.33 13.95 -4.80
CA GLY A 230 27.73 14.84 -3.79
C GLY A 230 26.69 14.18 -2.89
N ALA A 231 26.14 14.97 -1.96
CA ALA A 231 25.10 14.54 -1.03
C ALA A 231 23.84 14.03 -1.76
N THR A 232 23.34 12.89 -1.30
CA THR A 232 22.13 12.23 -1.82
C THR A 232 20.89 12.78 -1.12
N GLY A 233 19.85 13.15 -1.86
CA GLY A 233 18.56 13.59 -1.27
C GLY A 233 17.48 12.51 -1.27
N ALA A 234 17.48 11.60 -2.25
CA ALA A 234 16.41 10.62 -2.41
C ALA A 234 16.95 9.20 -2.69
N ILE A 235 16.32 8.19 -2.10
CA ILE A 235 16.57 6.77 -2.39
C ILE A 235 15.29 6.21 -3.02
N PRO A 236 15.34 5.62 -4.23
CA PRO A 236 14.22 4.90 -4.82
C PRO A 236 13.84 3.75 -3.91
N ARG A 237 12.59 3.76 -3.45
CA ARG A 237 12.00 2.71 -2.64
C ARG A 237 10.94 2.03 -3.48
N TRP A 238 11.08 0.72 -3.71
CA TRP A 238 10.08 -0.08 -4.38
C TRP A 238 8.90 -0.34 -3.43
N GLY A 239 7.69 0.03 -3.85
CA GLY A 239 6.40 -0.26 -3.26
C GLY A 239 6.14 -1.75 -3.04
N GLY A 240 6.67 -2.62 -3.91
CA GLY A 240 6.59 -4.08 -3.73
C GLY A 240 7.22 -4.61 -2.44
N SER A 241 8.12 -3.85 -1.82
CA SER A 241 8.73 -4.13 -0.50
C SER A 241 8.04 -3.43 0.68
N ARG A 242 6.90 -2.77 0.45
CA ARG A 242 6.17 -1.99 1.47
C ARG A 242 4.99 -2.74 2.09
N MET A 243 5.11 -4.05 2.27
CA MET A 243 4.14 -4.75 3.11
C MET A 243 4.33 -4.24 4.54
N PRO A 244 3.33 -3.55 5.13
CA PRO A 244 3.43 -3.12 6.52
C PRO A 244 3.48 -4.36 7.42
N LEU A 245 3.91 -4.18 8.66
CA LEU A 245 3.61 -5.16 9.70
C LEU A 245 2.10 -5.40 9.72
N SER A 246 1.71 -6.66 9.84
CA SER A 246 0.34 -6.99 10.16
C SER A 246 0.02 -6.62 11.61
N GLY A 247 -1.25 -6.37 11.90
CA GLY A 247 -1.70 -6.11 13.27
C GLY A 247 -1.36 -7.24 14.24
N GLU A 248 -1.45 -8.51 13.81
CA GLU A 248 -1.06 -9.65 14.64
C GLU A 248 0.43 -9.67 14.97
N LEU A 249 1.30 -9.41 13.98
CA LEU A 249 2.73 -9.35 14.24
C LEU A 249 3.10 -8.12 15.08
N SER A 250 2.49 -6.96 14.80
CA SER A 250 2.65 -5.74 15.59
C SER A 250 2.32 -5.96 17.07
N ARG A 251 1.18 -6.59 17.35
CA ARG A 251 0.78 -6.93 18.73
C ARG A 251 1.76 -7.88 19.39
N ALA A 252 2.17 -8.94 18.69
CA ALA A 252 3.15 -9.90 19.22
C ALA A 252 4.51 -9.24 19.50
N ILE A 253 4.92 -8.25 18.69
CA ILE A 253 6.13 -7.44 18.96
C ILE A 253 5.98 -6.65 20.25
N ARG A 254 4.82 -6.00 20.46
CA ARG A 254 4.58 -5.25 21.70
C ARG A 254 4.55 -6.15 22.92
N GLU A 255 3.98 -7.34 22.81
CA GLU A 255 4.03 -8.36 23.86
C GLU A 255 5.48 -8.75 24.18
N GLU A 256 6.31 -9.08 23.19
CA GLU A 256 7.74 -9.41 23.39
C GLU A 256 8.52 -8.25 24.05
N LEU A 257 8.25 -7.01 23.67
CA LEU A 257 8.86 -5.83 24.30
C LEU A 257 8.40 -5.65 25.76
N ASP A 258 7.13 -5.91 26.04
CA ASP A 258 6.56 -5.86 27.39
C ASP A 258 7.22 -6.90 28.31
N MET A 259 7.32 -8.16 27.86
CA MET A 259 8.06 -9.20 28.59
C MET A 259 9.54 -8.82 28.79
N ALA A 260 10.20 -8.32 27.74
CA ALA A 260 11.59 -7.90 27.82
C ALA A 260 11.81 -6.77 28.82
N LYS A 261 10.85 -5.84 28.97
CA LYS A 261 10.87 -4.79 29.99
C LYS A 261 10.95 -5.35 31.41
N TYR A 262 10.34 -6.51 31.66
CA TYR A 262 10.39 -7.23 32.94
C TYR A 262 11.53 -8.26 33.01
N GLY A 263 12.43 -8.29 32.03
CA GLY A 263 13.59 -9.19 31.99
C GLY A 263 13.29 -10.59 31.47
N GLU A 264 12.09 -10.81 30.93
CA GLU A 264 11.66 -12.10 30.37
C GLU A 264 12.13 -12.22 28.91
N LEU A 265 13.26 -12.92 28.72
CA LEU A 265 13.90 -13.13 27.42
C LEU A 265 13.95 -14.62 27.09
N GLU A 266 12.79 -15.17 26.74
CA GLU A 266 12.60 -16.62 26.60
C GLU A 266 13.29 -17.19 25.35
N SER A 267 13.12 -16.51 24.21
CA SER A 267 13.61 -17.01 22.93
C SER A 267 15.10 -16.70 22.70
N PRO A 268 15.82 -17.53 21.91
CA PRO A 268 17.19 -17.24 21.51
C PRO A 268 17.35 -15.87 20.82
N GLU A 269 16.35 -15.46 20.03
CA GLU A 269 16.29 -14.18 19.35
C GLU A 269 16.22 -13.02 20.34
N MET A 270 15.34 -13.11 21.35
CA MET A 270 15.19 -12.08 22.38
C MET A 270 16.45 -11.95 23.23
N ARG A 271 17.12 -13.05 23.57
CA ARG A 271 18.43 -13.01 24.24
C ARG A 271 19.52 -12.37 23.38
N ALA A 272 19.48 -12.59 22.06
CA ALA A 272 20.45 -12.01 21.15
C ALA A 272 20.26 -10.50 20.96
N VAL A 273 19.01 -10.00 20.98
CA VAL A 273 18.71 -8.56 20.87
C VAL A 273 18.81 -7.82 22.21
N ALA A 274 18.90 -8.55 23.34
CA ALA A 274 18.95 -8.00 24.70
C ALA A 274 19.92 -6.81 24.88
N PRO A 275 21.17 -6.82 24.37
CA PRO A 275 22.08 -5.68 24.54
C PRO A 275 21.55 -4.36 23.96
N ILE A 276 20.75 -4.43 22.90
CA ILE A 276 20.10 -3.27 22.28
C ILE A 276 18.93 -2.80 23.14
N LEU A 277 18.10 -3.73 23.62
CA LEU A 277 16.98 -3.41 24.49
C LEU A 277 17.45 -2.81 25.83
N GLU A 278 18.53 -3.34 26.40
CA GLU A 278 19.19 -2.78 27.58
C GLU A 278 19.75 -1.38 27.34
N THR A 279 20.28 -1.11 26.14
CA THR A 279 20.75 0.23 25.77
C THR A 279 19.59 1.20 25.66
N GLN A 280 18.49 0.78 25.05
CA GLN A 280 17.24 1.55 24.98
C GLN A 280 16.72 1.88 26.39
N ALA A 281 16.65 0.90 27.28
CA ALA A 281 16.19 1.08 28.65
C ALA A 281 17.10 1.99 29.52
N LYS A 282 18.37 2.19 29.11
CA LYS A 282 19.28 3.15 29.77
C LYS A 282 19.05 4.58 29.32
N TRP A 283 18.58 4.79 28.08
CA TRP A 283 18.41 6.13 27.49
C TRP A 283 16.99 6.65 27.61
N SER A 284 16.02 5.74 27.64
CA SER A 284 14.59 6.01 27.55
C SER A 284 13.84 4.85 28.23
N ILE A 285 12.68 4.45 27.69
CA ILE A 285 11.94 3.26 28.14
C ILE A 285 11.84 2.21 27.02
N LEU A 286 11.64 0.96 27.42
CA LEU A 286 11.04 -0.05 26.56
C LEU A 286 9.52 0.05 26.74
N PRO A 287 8.76 0.39 25.68
CA PRO A 287 7.32 0.56 25.81
C PRO A 287 6.64 -0.79 26.07
N GLY A 288 5.83 -0.83 27.13
CA GLY A 288 4.91 -1.94 27.37
C GLY A 288 3.70 -1.95 26.44
N ILE A 289 2.83 -2.94 26.64
CA ILE A 289 1.64 -3.16 25.79
C ILE A 289 0.61 -2.01 25.88
N ASP A 290 0.58 -1.30 27.01
CA ASP A 290 -0.33 -0.17 27.26
C ASP A 290 0.39 1.19 27.26
N GLU A 291 1.66 1.23 26.85
CA GLU A 291 2.45 2.46 26.83
C GLU A 291 2.74 2.92 25.40
N PHE A 292 2.61 4.23 25.16
CA PHE A 292 2.99 4.86 23.90
C PHE A 292 4.27 5.69 24.10
N LEU A 293 5.38 5.20 23.54
CA LEU A 293 6.67 5.88 23.66
C LEU A 293 6.78 7.04 22.67
N ILE A 294 7.13 8.21 23.22
CA ILE A 294 7.50 9.42 22.47
C ILE A 294 8.86 9.89 22.97
N GLU A 295 9.83 10.00 22.06
CA GLU A 295 11.18 10.45 22.39
C GLU A 295 11.46 11.83 21.79
N ARG A 296 12.16 12.67 22.56
CA ARG A 296 12.55 14.02 22.18
C ARG A 296 14.07 14.07 22.05
N VAL A 297 14.56 14.40 20.86
CA VAL A 297 16.01 14.53 20.61
C VAL A 297 16.29 15.88 19.97
N LYS A 298 17.37 16.54 20.40
CA LYS A 298 17.89 17.74 19.75
C LYS A 298 19.30 17.46 19.26
N ASP A 299 19.53 17.69 17.97
CA ASP A 299 20.86 17.61 17.39
C ASP A 299 21.14 18.81 16.45
N ARG A 300 22.07 18.63 15.50
CA ARG A 300 22.45 19.66 14.51
C ARG A 300 21.41 19.85 13.39
N GLU A 301 20.56 18.86 13.15
CA GLU A 301 19.55 18.83 12.10
C GLU A 301 18.22 19.43 12.59
N GLY A 302 17.94 19.33 13.90
CA GLY A 302 16.88 20.11 14.54
C GLY A 302 16.34 19.49 15.82
N TYR A 303 15.02 19.59 15.98
CA TYR A 303 14.23 19.05 17.08
C TYR A 303 13.40 17.90 16.55
N HIS A 304 13.67 16.70 17.06
CA HIS A 304 13.09 15.44 16.63
C HIS A 304 12.07 14.98 17.67
N LEU A 305 10.89 14.59 17.20
CA LEU A 305 9.90 13.85 17.96
C LEU A 305 9.73 12.48 17.32
N PHE A 306 10.19 11.43 17.98
CA PHE A 306 10.00 10.05 17.53
C PHE A 306 8.83 9.42 18.26
N PHE A 307 7.88 8.83 17.52
CA PHE A 307 6.69 8.16 18.04
C PHE A 307 6.77 6.68 17.67
N TYR A 308 6.60 5.78 18.64
CA TYR A 308 6.72 4.33 18.45
C TYR A 308 5.42 3.57 18.77
N PRO A 309 4.39 3.64 17.90
CA PRO A 309 3.15 2.91 18.11
C PRO A 309 3.20 1.43 17.64
N PHE A 310 4.14 1.04 16.77
CA PHE A 310 4.29 -0.31 16.22
C PHE A 310 3.14 -0.84 15.33
N GLU A 311 2.15 -0.02 14.97
CA GLU A 311 0.96 -0.40 14.17
C GLU A 311 1.22 -0.53 12.66
N GLY A 312 2.49 -0.57 12.25
CA GLY A 312 2.90 -0.71 10.87
C GLY A 312 2.86 0.60 10.07
N ARG A 313 3.67 0.62 9.00
CA ARG A 313 3.97 1.85 8.24
C ARG A 313 2.75 2.62 7.74
N LEU A 314 1.68 1.96 7.30
CA LEU A 314 0.50 2.66 6.76
C LEU A 314 -0.21 3.51 7.83
N VAL A 315 -0.34 2.95 9.04
CA VAL A 315 -0.88 3.69 10.19
C VAL A 315 0.06 4.83 10.57
N HIS A 316 1.37 4.58 10.55
CA HIS A 316 2.38 5.61 10.88
C HIS A 316 2.38 6.78 9.91
N GLU A 317 2.21 6.53 8.61
CA GLU A 317 2.11 7.60 7.60
C GLU A 317 0.88 8.50 7.86
N GLY A 318 -0.27 7.90 8.20
CA GLY A 318 -1.48 8.64 8.57
C GLY A 318 -1.32 9.44 9.87
N LEU A 319 -0.80 8.79 10.93
CA LEU A 319 -0.57 9.44 12.22
C LEU A 319 0.45 10.58 12.14
N ALA A 320 1.54 10.41 11.39
CA ALA A 320 2.53 11.45 11.19
C ALA A 320 1.94 12.71 10.55
N ALA A 321 1.11 12.53 9.51
CA ALA A 321 0.42 13.64 8.86
C ALA A 321 -0.58 14.31 9.79
N LEU A 322 -1.43 13.53 10.46
CA LEU A 322 -2.41 14.03 11.42
C LEU A 322 -1.76 14.81 12.56
N PHE A 323 -0.73 14.26 13.18
CA PHE A 323 -0.05 14.92 14.31
C PHE A 323 0.67 16.17 13.85
N ALA A 324 1.31 16.15 12.67
CA ALA A 324 1.89 17.35 12.09
C ALA A 324 0.82 18.43 11.84
N TYR A 325 -0.35 18.06 11.32
CA TYR A 325 -1.45 18.98 11.10
C TYR A 325 -1.97 19.59 12.42
N ARG A 326 -2.19 18.77 13.45
CA ARG A 326 -2.63 19.22 14.77
C ARG A 326 -1.62 20.18 15.41
N ILE A 327 -0.34 19.84 15.38
CA ILE A 327 0.75 20.66 15.94
C ILE A 327 0.86 22.00 15.18
N THR A 328 0.84 21.96 13.84
CA THR A 328 1.05 23.16 13.01
C THR A 328 -0.13 24.13 12.98
N ARG A 329 -1.34 23.68 13.33
CA ARG A 329 -2.48 24.56 13.60
C ARG A 329 -2.30 25.41 14.84
N GLN A 330 -1.53 24.91 15.81
CA GLN A 330 -1.39 25.51 17.13
C GLN A 330 -0.12 26.36 17.22
N ALA A 331 0.95 25.94 16.54
CA ALA A 331 2.19 26.70 16.42
C ALA A 331 2.66 26.77 14.96
N LYS A 332 3.16 27.93 14.52
CA LYS A 332 3.78 28.07 13.19
C LYS A 332 5.12 27.31 13.17
N ALA A 333 5.05 26.04 12.81
CA ALA A 333 6.21 25.17 12.65
C ALA A 333 6.22 24.55 11.25
N THR A 334 7.41 24.36 10.70
CA THR A 334 7.61 23.50 9.53
C THR A 334 8.03 22.13 10.05
N LEU A 335 7.30 21.09 9.65
CA LEU A 335 7.59 19.71 10.07
C LEU A 335 7.95 18.86 8.85
N SER A 336 9.04 18.09 8.98
CA SER A 336 9.41 17.02 8.06
C SER A 336 9.00 15.67 8.65
N LEU A 337 8.49 14.77 7.81
CA LEU A 337 7.94 13.49 8.23
C LEU A 337 8.79 12.33 7.72
N ALA A 338 9.07 11.36 8.58
CA ALA A 338 9.66 10.08 8.19
C ALA A 338 8.96 8.92 8.93
N CYS A 339 8.81 7.77 8.27
CA CYS A 339 8.12 6.60 8.85
C CYS A 339 8.84 5.28 8.50
N ASN A 340 8.90 4.37 9.47
CA ASN A 340 9.29 2.98 9.30
C ASN A 340 8.19 2.05 9.83
N ASP A 341 8.51 0.78 10.02
CA ASP A 341 7.54 -0.23 10.46
C ASP A 341 7.25 -0.19 11.96
N TYR A 342 8.08 0.48 12.76
CA TYR A 342 7.96 0.56 14.23
C TYR A 342 7.44 1.93 14.70
N GLY A 343 7.66 2.98 13.90
CA GLY A 343 7.17 4.30 14.22
C GLY A 343 7.42 5.37 13.16
N PHE A 344 7.30 6.62 13.60
CA PHE A 344 7.47 7.81 12.77
C PHE A 344 8.17 8.94 13.51
N GLU A 345 8.67 9.88 12.73
CA GLU A 345 9.42 11.05 13.18
C GLU A 345 8.75 12.33 12.66
N LEU A 346 8.64 13.31 13.56
CA LEU A 346 8.38 14.71 13.22
C LEU A 346 9.64 15.52 13.51
N LEU A 347 10.29 16.03 12.46
CA LEU A 347 11.49 16.88 12.56
C LEU A 347 11.12 18.34 12.32
N SER A 348 11.51 19.22 13.25
CA SER A 348 11.36 20.65 13.13
C SER A 348 12.70 21.41 13.26
N PRO A 349 12.92 22.50 12.50
CA PRO A 349 14.07 23.37 12.73
C PRO A 349 13.95 24.20 14.02
N GLN A 350 12.76 24.24 14.64
CA GLN A 350 12.47 24.99 15.86
C GLN A 350 11.91 24.06 16.96
N PRO A 351 12.01 24.43 18.24
CA PRO A 351 11.39 23.65 19.31
C PRO A 351 9.89 23.50 19.06
N VAL A 352 9.39 22.27 19.20
CA VAL A 352 7.95 21.97 19.20
C VAL A 352 7.52 21.74 20.64
N ASP A 353 6.50 22.47 21.09
CA ASP A 353 5.90 22.28 22.41
C ASP A 353 4.96 21.06 22.38
N LEU A 354 5.53 19.89 22.60
CA LEU A 354 4.77 18.63 22.63
C LEU A 354 3.80 18.60 23.81
N ASP A 355 4.18 19.18 24.94
CA ASP A 355 3.36 19.13 26.16
C ASP A 355 2.07 19.95 25.96
N ASP A 356 2.16 21.16 25.36
CA ASP A 356 0.97 21.93 24.94
C ASP A 356 0.13 21.20 23.88
N ALA A 357 0.77 20.52 22.92
CA ALA A 357 0.03 19.74 21.91
C ALA A 357 -0.74 18.58 22.54
N LEU A 358 -0.15 17.88 23.52
CA LEU A 358 -0.79 16.80 24.27
C LEU A 358 -2.00 17.31 25.08
N ASP A 359 -1.82 18.41 25.82
CA ASP A 359 -2.88 19.04 26.62
C ASP A 359 -4.07 19.49 25.76
N ARG A 360 -3.81 19.88 24.51
CA ARG A 360 -4.84 20.25 23.52
C ARG A 360 -5.43 19.06 22.75
N GLY A 361 -5.13 17.84 23.17
CA GLY A 361 -5.74 16.64 22.60
C GLY A 361 -5.07 16.16 21.31
N LEU A 362 -3.73 16.15 21.24
CA LEU A 362 -2.99 15.54 20.13
C LEU A 362 -3.49 14.13 19.78
N PHE A 363 -3.95 13.36 20.78
CA PHE A 363 -4.49 12.00 20.64
C PHE A 363 -6.02 11.92 20.63
N GLY A 364 -6.73 13.06 20.59
CA GLY A 364 -8.19 13.10 20.58
C GLY A 364 -8.77 12.38 19.36
N GLY A 365 -9.82 11.59 19.56
CA GLY A 365 -10.54 10.90 18.49
C GLY A 365 -11.65 11.74 17.83
N GLU A 366 -11.99 12.90 18.41
CA GLU A 366 -13.03 13.78 17.87
C GLU A 366 -12.59 14.37 16.52
N GLY A 367 -13.48 14.32 15.52
CA GLY A 367 -13.20 14.84 14.18
C GLY A 367 -12.07 14.12 13.43
N LEU A 368 -11.63 12.94 13.89
CA LEU A 368 -10.45 12.25 13.37
C LEU A 368 -10.47 12.07 11.85
N VAL A 369 -11.62 11.65 11.30
CA VAL A 369 -11.78 11.40 9.86
C VAL A 369 -11.57 12.69 9.07
N ASP A 370 -12.26 13.77 9.45
CA ASP A 370 -12.16 15.08 8.79
C ASP A 370 -10.75 15.67 8.89
N GLU A 371 -10.09 15.50 10.03
CA GLU A 371 -8.72 15.99 10.23
C GLU A 371 -7.69 15.16 9.47
N ILE A 372 -7.87 13.84 9.34
CA ILE A 372 -7.03 13.02 8.48
C ILE A 372 -7.14 13.53 7.03
N TYR A 373 -8.36 13.78 6.55
CA TYR A 373 -8.58 14.37 5.22
C TYR A 373 -7.90 15.74 5.08
N ALA A 374 -8.03 16.62 6.07
CA ALA A 374 -7.42 17.95 6.04
C ALA A 374 -5.88 17.95 6.19
N SER A 375 -5.32 16.97 6.91
CA SER A 375 -3.88 16.84 7.17
C SER A 375 -3.11 16.34 5.96
N LEU A 376 -3.78 15.55 5.14
CA LEU A 376 -3.28 15.02 3.89
C LEU A 376 -3.65 16.00 2.79
N ASN A 377 -2.88 16.03 1.70
CA ASN A 377 -3.29 16.82 0.52
C ASN A 377 -4.47 16.09 -0.13
N GLU A 378 -5.68 16.31 0.41
CA GLU A 378 -6.93 15.60 0.16
C GLU A 378 -7.12 15.31 -1.33
N VAL A 379 -6.91 16.35 -2.14
CA VAL A 379 -7.07 16.31 -3.59
C VAL A 379 -6.08 15.38 -4.27
N GLU A 380 -4.80 15.37 -3.88
CA GLU A 380 -3.78 14.54 -4.55
C GLU A 380 -3.86 13.06 -4.14
N MET A 381 -4.20 12.77 -2.88
CA MET A 381 -4.40 11.40 -2.43
C MET A 381 -5.71 10.80 -2.96
N ALA A 382 -6.80 11.56 -2.90
CA ALA A 382 -8.06 11.13 -3.49
C ALA A 382 -7.90 10.89 -4.99
N LYS A 383 -7.21 11.78 -5.73
CA LYS A 383 -6.86 11.56 -7.14
C LYS A 383 -5.98 10.34 -7.37
N ARG A 384 -5.10 9.99 -6.42
CA ARG A 384 -4.26 8.78 -6.52
C ARG A 384 -5.08 7.51 -6.33
N GLN A 385 -5.90 7.43 -5.28
CA GLN A 385 -6.75 6.27 -5.01
C GLN A 385 -7.82 6.11 -6.10
N PHE A 386 -8.45 7.22 -6.48
CA PHE A 386 -9.45 7.27 -7.55
C PHE A 386 -8.89 6.78 -8.89
N ARG A 387 -7.58 6.91 -9.14
CA ARG A 387 -6.96 6.37 -10.35
C ARG A 387 -7.07 4.84 -10.44
N GLU A 388 -6.92 4.16 -9.32
CA GLU A 388 -7.03 2.71 -9.25
C GLU A 388 -8.49 2.29 -9.45
N ILE A 389 -9.40 2.94 -8.72
CA ILE A 389 -10.86 2.78 -8.85
C ILE A 389 -11.29 3.02 -10.30
N ALA A 390 -10.92 4.14 -10.91
CA ALA A 390 -11.29 4.51 -12.28
C ALA A 390 -10.71 3.54 -13.33
N ARG A 391 -9.56 2.90 -13.05
CA ARG A 391 -9.01 1.87 -13.92
C ARG A 391 -9.80 0.56 -13.81
N VAL A 392 -10.06 0.10 -12.59
CA VAL A 392 -10.83 -1.13 -12.32
C VAL A 392 -12.26 -0.97 -12.84
N ALA A 393 -12.90 0.15 -12.50
CA ALA A 393 -14.24 0.53 -12.93
C ALA A 393 -14.33 0.78 -14.44
N GLY A 394 -13.22 0.75 -15.21
CA GLY A 394 -13.18 0.83 -16.67
C GLY A 394 -13.36 2.23 -17.27
N LEU A 395 -13.18 3.31 -16.49
CA LEU A 395 -13.19 4.70 -16.98
C LEU A 395 -11.88 5.07 -17.68
N VAL A 396 -10.76 4.52 -17.21
CA VAL A 396 -9.43 4.88 -17.71
C VAL A 396 -8.80 3.71 -18.46
N PHE A 397 -8.57 3.91 -19.77
CA PHE A 397 -7.88 2.94 -20.61
C PHE A 397 -6.37 3.25 -20.71
N PRO A 398 -5.48 2.38 -20.21
CA PRO A 398 -4.03 2.60 -20.24
C PRO A 398 -3.39 2.36 -21.62
N GLY A 399 -4.15 1.87 -22.61
CA GLY A 399 -3.65 1.59 -23.96
C GLY A 399 -3.56 0.09 -24.24
N PHE A 400 -3.30 -0.24 -25.50
CA PHE A 400 -3.09 -1.63 -25.94
C PHE A 400 -1.62 -2.02 -25.78
N PRO A 401 -1.28 -3.31 -25.62
CA PRO A 401 0.10 -3.77 -25.60
C PRO A 401 0.88 -3.25 -26.82
N GLY A 402 2.03 -2.61 -26.56
CA GLY A 402 2.85 -1.96 -27.60
C GLY A 402 2.39 -0.55 -27.99
N MET A 403 1.21 -0.10 -27.54
CA MET A 403 0.64 1.23 -27.73
C MET A 403 0.07 1.78 -26.40
N ASN A 404 0.86 1.67 -25.34
CA ASN A 404 0.46 2.16 -24.02
C ASN A 404 0.43 3.70 -24.02
N LYS A 405 -0.61 4.28 -23.41
CA LYS A 405 -0.59 5.68 -23.01
C LYS A 405 0.48 5.85 -21.91
N SER A 406 1.18 6.98 -21.93
CA SER A 406 2.08 7.33 -20.83
C SER A 406 1.28 7.44 -19.52
N ALA A 407 1.86 7.12 -18.37
CA ALA A 407 1.11 7.23 -17.13
C ALA A 407 0.76 8.69 -16.79
N LYS A 408 1.51 9.67 -17.32
CA LYS A 408 1.11 11.09 -17.29
C LYS A 408 -0.23 11.33 -17.99
N GLN A 409 -0.49 10.70 -19.13
CA GLN A 409 -1.78 10.81 -19.84
C GLN A 409 -2.89 10.08 -19.07
N VAL A 410 -2.58 8.92 -18.51
CA VAL A 410 -3.51 8.14 -17.66
C VAL A 410 -3.88 8.94 -16.40
N GLN A 411 -2.90 9.57 -15.75
CA GLN A 411 -3.06 10.43 -14.59
C GLN A 411 -3.86 11.69 -14.92
N ALA A 412 -3.57 12.36 -16.04
CA ALA A 412 -4.34 13.52 -16.47
C ALA A 412 -5.81 13.18 -16.74
N SER A 413 -6.07 12.02 -17.35
CA SER A 413 -7.43 11.55 -17.62
C SER A 413 -8.18 11.23 -16.32
N SER A 414 -7.55 10.49 -15.40
CA SER A 414 -8.13 10.16 -14.10
C SER A 414 -8.37 11.41 -13.23
N GLY A 415 -7.44 12.35 -13.20
CA GLY A 415 -7.60 13.62 -12.47
C GLY A 415 -8.77 14.45 -13.01
N LEU A 416 -8.97 14.46 -14.34
CA LEU A 416 -10.11 15.13 -14.95
C LEU A 416 -11.45 14.51 -14.52
N PHE A 417 -11.57 13.18 -14.52
CA PHE A 417 -12.78 12.50 -14.03
C PHE A 417 -13.06 12.82 -12.56
N PHE A 418 -12.02 12.78 -11.72
CA PHE A 418 -12.15 13.16 -10.31
C PHE A 418 -12.69 14.58 -10.18
N ASP A 419 -12.12 15.54 -10.92
CA ASP A 419 -12.54 16.94 -10.88
C ASP A 419 -13.97 17.13 -11.44
N VAL A 420 -14.39 16.32 -12.43
CA VAL A 420 -15.75 16.34 -12.98
C VAL A 420 -16.76 15.82 -11.96
N PHE A 421 -16.54 14.62 -11.39
CA PHE A 421 -17.45 14.05 -10.40
C PHE A 421 -17.53 14.93 -9.16
N SER A 422 -16.39 15.38 -8.62
CA SER A 422 -16.37 16.26 -7.45
C SER A 422 -17.16 17.57 -7.63
N ARG A 423 -17.27 18.07 -8.87
CA ARG A 423 -17.96 19.35 -9.16
C ARG A 423 -19.40 19.20 -9.64
N TYR A 424 -19.68 18.14 -10.39
CA TYR A 424 -20.93 18.00 -11.15
C TYR A 424 -21.76 16.77 -10.75
N ASP A 425 -21.18 15.84 -9.98
CA ASP A 425 -21.84 14.61 -9.50
C ASP A 425 -21.22 14.18 -8.15
N PRO A 426 -21.41 14.98 -7.08
CA PRO A 426 -20.77 14.73 -5.79
C PRO A 426 -21.28 13.45 -5.10
N ASP A 427 -22.44 12.95 -5.52
CA ASP A 427 -23.06 11.71 -5.03
C ASP A 427 -22.63 10.48 -5.87
N ASN A 428 -21.59 10.61 -6.70
CA ASN A 428 -21.02 9.48 -7.44
C ASN A 428 -20.41 8.47 -6.46
N LEU A 429 -20.89 7.22 -6.51
CA LEU A 429 -20.54 6.14 -5.57
C LEU A 429 -19.17 5.50 -5.81
#